data_AF-A0A423PEX4-F1
#
_entry.id   AF-A0A423PEX4-F1
#
_cell.length_a   1.000
_cell.length_b   1.000
_cell.length_c   1.000
_cell.angle_alpha   90.00
_cell.angle_beta   90.00
_cell.angle_gamma   90.00
#
_symmetry.space_group_name_H-M   'P 1'
#
loop_
_entity.id
_entity.type
_entity.pdbx_description
1 polymer ?
#
loop_
_entity_poly.entity_id
_entity_poly.type
_entity_poly.pdbx_seq_one_letter_code
_entity_poly.pdbx_strand_id
1 'polypeptide(L)'
;MIRDGEAEGTRLCESFGKQFPTAPAKIVRYNDRSLTFYRWRQSSARRWGNPSTTAISLTGQAGRALLARVPISARGHWLNYERRRIYLNMRLSTASYELYRLQDWLDGLDAIKAIERDGLSVDAPDNQNERG
;
A
#
# COMPACT_ATOMS: atom_id res chain seq x y z
N MET A 1 -4.60 12.66 -7.16
CA MET A 1 -3.91 11.38 -7.45
C MET A 1 -4.13 10.32 -6.39
N ILE A 2 -3.70 10.50 -5.12
CA ILE A 2 -3.90 9.49 -4.06
C ILE A 2 -5.40 9.26 -3.80
N ARG A 3 -6.16 10.33 -3.52
CA ARG A 3 -7.63 10.26 -3.30
C ARG A 3 -8.37 9.60 -4.48
N ASP A 4 -7.99 9.94 -5.71
CA ASP A 4 -8.58 9.34 -6.92
C ASP A 4 -8.26 7.84 -7.03
N GLY A 5 -7.04 7.45 -6.65
CA GLY A 5 -6.63 6.06 -6.58
C GLY A 5 -7.39 5.29 -5.50
N GLU A 6 -7.64 5.89 -4.33
CA GLU A 6 -8.47 5.25 -3.30
C GLU A 6 -9.92 5.05 -3.76
N ALA A 7 -10.51 6.05 -4.43
CA ALA A 7 -11.83 5.93 -5.02
C ALA A 7 -11.89 4.86 -6.12
N GLU A 8 -10.86 4.78 -6.96
CA GLU A 8 -10.72 3.71 -7.95
C GLU A 8 -10.62 2.32 -7.30
N GLY A 9 -9.86 2.19 -6.21
CA GLY A 9 -9.71 0.92 -5.53
C GLY A 9 -10.96 0.48 -4.76
N THR A 10 -11.74 1.42 -4.21
CA THR A 10 -13.09 1.13 -3.71
C THR A 10 -13.96 0.56 -4.83
N ARG A 11 -13.99 1.23 -5.99
CA ARG A 11 -14.72 0.74 -7.18
C ARG A 11 -14.23 -0.62 -7.65
N LEU A 12 -12.92 -0.90 -7.59
CA LEU A 12 -12.34 -2.19 -7.92
C LEU A 12 -12.87 -3.31 -7.01
N CYS A 13 -12.89 -3.08 -5.70
CA CYS A 13 -13.40 -4.03 -4.71
C CYS A 13 -14.90 -4.27 -4.90
N GLU A 14 -15.69 -3.21 -5.05
CA GLU A 14 -17.14 -3.29 -5.25
C GLU A 14 -17.51 -3.99 -6.55
N SER A 15 -16.83 -3.66 -7.66
CA SER A 15 -17.10 -4.28 -8.96
C SER A 15 -16.83 -5.78 -8.92
N PHE A 16 -15.72 -6.19 -8.29
CA PHE A 16 -15.41 -7.60 -8.11
C PHE A 16 -16.47 -8.29 -7.24
N GLY A 17 -16.86 -7.69 -6.11
CA GLY A 17 -17.86 -8.23 -5.21
C GLY A 17 -19.25 -8.37 -5.85
N LYS A 18 -19.65 -7.42 -6.71
CA LYS A 18 -20.90 -7.47 -7.48
C LYS A 18 -20.86 -8.58 -8.53
N GLN A 19 -19.72 -8.73 -9.23
CA GLN A 19 -19.59 -9.74 -10.29
C GLN A 19 -19.44 -11.16 -9.74
N PHE A 20 -18.79 -11.32 -8.59
CA PHE A 20 -18.51 -12.63 -7.98
C PHE A 20 -18.90 -12.66 -6.48
N PRO A 21 -20.21 -12.56 -6.15
CA PRO A 21 -20.68 -12.40 -4.78
C PRO A 21 -20.34 -13.59 -3.87
N THR A 22 -20.18 -14.78 -4.45
CA THR A 22 -19.91 -16.01 -3.69
C THR A 22 -18.48 -16.50 -3.78
N ALA A 23 -17.55 -15.71 -4.34
CA ALA A 23 -16.17 -16.09 -4.65
C ALA A 23 -15.36 -16.71 -3.48
N PRO A 24 -14.39 -17.60 -3.78
CA PRO A 24 -13.47 -18.17 -2.79
C PRO A 24 -12.40 -17.18 -2.29
N ALA A 25 -12.28 -16.01 -2.92
CA ALA A 25 -11.42 -14.91 -2.49
C ALA A 25 -12.01 -13.59 -2.98
N LYS A 26 -11.59 -12.49 -2.35
CA LYS A 26 -11.99 -11.13 -2.68
C LYS A 26 -10.81 -10.18 -2.63
N ILE A 27 -10.89 -9.09 -3.39
CA ILE A 27 -9.97 -7.96 -3.25
C ILE A 27 -10.45 -7.10 -2.09
N VAL A 28 -9.54 -6.71 -1.22
CA VAL A 28 -9.83 -5.83 -0.09
C VAL A 28 -8.82 -4.70 -0.01
N ARG A 29 -9.27 -3.57 0.54
CA ARG A 29 -8.38 -2.50 1.01
C ARG A 29 -7.57 -2.99 2.20
N TYR A 30 -6.29 -2.64 2.21
CA TYR A 30 -5.34 -2.87 3.28
C TYR A 30 -4.60 -1.56 3.53
N ASN A 31 -4.74 -1.02 4.73
CA ASN A 31 -4.02 0.18 5.15
C ASN A 31 -2.78 -0.24 5.93
N ASP A 32 -1.61 0.19 5.47
CA ASP A 32 -0.33 -0.03 6.11
C ASP A 32 0.27 1.33 6.49
N ARG A 33 0.05 1.74 7.75
CA ARG A 33 0.36 3.09 8.22
C ARG A 33 -0.21 4.15 7.27
N SER A 34 0.65 4.78 6.50
CA SER A 34 0.39 5.89 5.61
C SER A 34 0.19 5.45 4.14
N LEU A 35 0.22 4.14 3.87
CA LEU A 35 0.05 3.57 2.53
C LEU A 35 -1.27 2.79 2.43
N THR A 36 -2.04 3.09 1.37
CA THR A 36 -3.22 2.32 0.99
C THR A 36 -2.87 1.33 -0.11
N PHE A 37 -3.16 0.05 0.11
CA PHE A 37 -2.97 -1.03 -0.86
C PHE A 37 -4.21 -1.88 -1.03
N TYR A 38 -4.28 -2.60 -2.15
CA TYR A 38 -5.30 -3.59 -2.41
C TYR A 38 -4.69 -4.99 -2.54
N ARG A 39 -5.28 -5.97 -1.86
CA ARG A 39 -4.76 -7.35 -1.78
C ARG A 39 -5.89 -8.36 -1.93
N TRP A 40 -5.55 -9.56 -2.43
CA TRP A 40 -6.46 -10.69 -2.37
C TRP A 40 -6.49 -11.26 -0.97
N ARG A 41 -7.69 -11.54 -0.46
CA ARG A 41 -7.90 -12.36 0.74
C ARG A 41 -8.83 -13.51 0.42
N GLN A 42 -8.47 -14.68 0.93
CA GLN A 42 -9.36 -15.83 0.84
C GLN A 42 -10.62 -15.59 1.66
N SER A 43 -11.73 -16.16 1.18
CA SER A 43 -13.00 -16.14 1.89
C SER A 43 -12.96 -17.14 3.04
N SER A 44 -13.42 -16.72 4.22
CA SER A 44 -13.62 -17.59 5.38
C SER A 44 -14.98 -18.29 5.37
N ALA A 45 -15.78 -18.12 4.31
CA ALA A 45 -17.08 -18.76 4.22
C ALA A 45 -16.91 -20.29 4.27
N ARG A 46 -17.68 -20.95 5.14
CA ARG A 46 -17.57 -22.39 5.44
C ARG A 46 -17.54 -23.28 4.19
N ARG A 47 -18.29 -22.92 3.14
CA ARG A 47 -18.33 -23.63 1.85
C ARG A 47 -16.97 -23.73 1.13
N TRP A 48 -16.01 -22.86 1.48
CA TRP A 48 -14.67 -22.84 0.88
C TRP A 48 -13.62 -23.52 1.76
N GLY A 49 -14.02 -24.03 2.93
CA GLY A 49 -13.17 -24.85 3.81
C GLY A 49 -11.98 -24.12 4.42
N ASN A 50 -11.96 -22.78 4.38
CA ASN A 50 -10.83 -21.98 4.83
C ASN A 50 -11.14 -21.33 6.19
N PRO A 51 -10.39 -21.66 7.26
CA PRO A 51 -10.71 -21.20 8.61
C PRO A 51 -10.37 -19.71 8.83
N SER A 52 -9.58 -19.10 7.96
CA SER A 52 -9.16 -17.71 8.12
C SER A 52 -9.12 -16.94 6.79
N THR A 53 -9.26 -15.62 6.88
CA THR A 53 -9.12 -14.70 5.74
C THR A 53 -7.64 -14.38 5.53
N THR A 54 -6.86 -15.31 4.98
CA THR A 54 -5.43 -15.09 4.73
C THR A 54 -5.21 -14.27 3.46
N ALA A 55 -4.22 -13.37 3.49
CA ALA A 55 -3.78 -12.67 2.30
C ALA A 55 -3.06 -13.64 1.35
N ILE A 56 -3.34 -13.53 0.05
CA ILE A 56 -2.70 -14.36 -0.98
C ILE A 56 -2.20 -13.50 -2.13
N SER A 57 -1.18 -13.99 -2.83
CA SER A 57 -0.83 -13.50 -4.17
C SER A 57 -1.55 -14.37 -5.21
N LEU A 58 -2.31 -13.74 -6.11
CA LEU A 58 -3.03 -14.49 -7.15
C LEU A 58 -2.07 -15.17 -8.14
N THR A 59 -0.89 -14.58 -8.37
CA THR A 59 0.15 -15.12 -9.23
C THR A 59 1.07 -16.12 -8.50
N GLY A 60 1.04 -16.16 -7.17
CA GLY A 60 1.79 -17.11 -6.35
C GLY A 60 1.17 -18.52 -6.32
N GLN A 61 1.84 -19.47 -5.67
CA GLN A 61 1.40 -20.88 -5.61
C GLN A 61 -0.05 -21.03 -5.10
N ALA A 62 -0.38 -20.40 -3.97
CA ALA A 62 -1.73 -20.44 -3.41
C ALA A 62 -2.78 -19.81 -4.33
N GLY A 63 -2.42 -18.73 -5.05
CA GLY A 63 -3.29 -18.08 -6.03
C GLY A 63 -3.55 -18.93 -7.26
N ARG A 64 -2.52 -19.60 -7.79
CA ARG A 64 -2.66 -20.55 -8.90
C ARG A 64 -3.55 -21.74 -8.52
N ALA A 65 -3.37 -22.30 -7.33
CA ALA A 65 -4.25 -23.35 -6.80
C ALA A 65 -5.69 -22.86 -6.61
N LEU A 66 -5.89 -21.59 -6.24
CA LEU A 66 -7.22 -20.99 -6.19
C LEU A 66 -7.83 -20.84 -7.59
N LEU A 67 -7.09 -20.30 -8.56
CA LEU A 67 -7.56 -20.12 -9.95
C LEU A 67 -7.92 -21.45 -10.62
N ALA A 68 -7.22 -22.53 -10.29
CA ALA A 68 -7.56 -23.88 -10.77
C ALA A 68 -8.99 -24.30 -10.38
N ARG A 69 -9.47 -23.86 -9.21
CA ARG A 69 -10.83 -24.12 -8.70
C ARG A 69 -11.89 -23.15 -9.22
N VAL A 70 -11.48 -22.03 -9.82
CA VAL A 70 -12.39 -21.06 -10.43
C VAL A 70 -12.82 -21.58 -11.82
N PRO A 71 -14.12 -21.45 -12.19
CA PRO A 71 -14.60 -21.82 -13.51
C PRO A 71 -13.76 -21.20 -14.63
N ILE A 72 -13.47 -21.95 -15.68
CA ILE A 72 -12.59 -21.52 -16.78
C ILE A 72 -13.06 -20.19 -17.38
N SER A 73 -14.37 -20.03 -17.58
CA SER A 73 -14.99 -18.80 -18.07
C SER A 73 -14.73 -17.57 -17.18
N ALA A 74 -14.55 -17.75 -15.88
CA ALA A 74 -14.31 -16.66 -14.93
C ALA A 74 -12.82 -16.30 -14.78
N ARG A 75 -11.89 -17.19 -15.15
CA ARG A 75 -10.44 -16.98 -14.93
C ARG A 75 -9.92 -15.72 -15.61
N GLY A 76 -10.37 -15.43 -16.84
CA GLY A 76 -9.99 -14.22 -17.57
C GLY A 76 -10.38 -12.94 -16.83
N HIS A 77 -11.57 -12.90 -16.23
CA HIS A 77 -12.02 -11.77 -15.42
C HIS A 77 -11.16 -11.62 -14.16
N TRP A 78 -10.88 -12.70 -13.44
CA TRP A 78 -10.02 -12.67 -12.25
C TRP A 78 -8.63 -12.10 -12.55
N LEU A 79 -8.01 -12.53 -13.65
CA LEU A 79 -6.72 -12.02 -14.09
C LEU A 79 -6.79 -10.54 -14.52
N ASN A 80 -7.91 -10.08 -15.09
CA ASN A 80 -8.13 -8.66 -15.38
C ASN A 80 -8.15 -7.82 -14.09
N TYR A 81 -8.89 -8.26 -13.07
CA TYR A 81 -8.89 -7.60 -11.77
C TYR A 81 -7.50 -7.58 -11.12
N GLU A 82 -6.73 -8.66 -11.23
CA GLU A 82 -5.36 -8.69 -10.74
C GLU A 82 -4.46 -7.68 -11.44
N ARG A 83 -4.57 -7.58 -12.77
CA ARG A 83 -3.82 -6.58 -13.55
C ARG A 83 -4.15 -5.16 -13.08
N ARG A 84 -5.44 -4.85 -12.94
CA ARG A 84 -5.91 -3.55 -12.44
C ARG A 84 -5.41 -3.26 -11.02
N ARG A 85 -5.46 -4.25 -10.13
CA ARG A 85 -4.95 -4.15 -8.74
C ARG A 85 -3.45 -3.84 -8.72
N ILE A 86 -2.65 -4.51 -9.55
CA ILE A 86 -1.20 -4.28 -9.64
C ILE A 86 -0.90 -2.85 -10.08
N TYR A 87 -1.51 -2.38 -11.17
CA TYR A 87 -1.31 -1.02 -11.65
C TYR A 87 -1.77 0.03 -10.64
N LEU A 88 -2.91 -0.20 -10.00
CA LEU A 88 -3.44 0.70 -8.98
C LEU A 88 -2.49 0.80 -7.78
N ASN A 89 -2.04 -0.34 -7.25
CA ASN A 89 -1.10 -0.35 -6.14
C ASN A 89 0.20 0.35 -6.50
N MET A 90 0.76 0.10 -7.69
CA MET A 90 1.98 0.77 -8.14
C MET A 90 1.79 2.29 -8.16
N ARG A 91 0.71 2.77 -8.78
CA ARG A 91 0.41 4.20 -8.86
C ARG A 91 0.25 4.84 -7.48
N LEU A 92 -0.44 4.17 -6.56
CA LEU A 92 -0.59 4.64 -5.17
C LEU A 92 0.75 4.67 -4.44
N SER A 93 1.56 3.62 -4.54
CA SER A 93 2.90 3.58 -3.96
C SER A 93 3.77 4.75 -4.44
N THR A 94 3.83 4.97 -5.75
CA THR A 94 4.62 6.05 -6.34
C THR A 94 4.14 7.40 -5.83
N ALA A 95 2.82 7.64 -5.87
CA ALA A 95 2.26 8.92 -5.41
C ALA A 95 2.55 9.18 -3.92
N SER A 96 2.39 8.16 -3.07
CA SER A 96 2.69 8.29 -1.64
C SER A 96 4.18 8.48 -1.37
N TYR A 97 5.05 7.75 -2.07
CA TYR A 97 6.49 7.87 -1.90
C TYR A 97 7.01 9.24 -2.32
N GLU A 98 6.56 9.75 -3.47
CA GLU A 98 6.92 11.10 -3.91
C GLU A 98 6.40 12.17 -2.95
N LEU A 99 5.21 11.98 -2.37
CA LEU A 99 4.70 12.89 -1.33
C LEU A 99 5.61 12.91 -0.10
N TYR A 100 6.03 11.76 0.41
CA TYR A 100 6.96 11.72 1.55
C TYR A 100 8.29 12.34 1.22
N ARG A 101 8.84 12.03 0.05
CA ARG A 101 10.10 12.62 -0.41
C ARG A 101 10.04 14.15 -0.47
N LEU A 102 8.94 14.71 -0.95
CA LEU A 102 8.74 16.17 -0.99
C LEU A 102 8.59 16.76 0.40
N GLN A 103 7.87 16.09 1.29
CA GLN A 103 7.73 16.52 2.68
C GLN A 103 9.08 16.52 3.40
N ASP A 104 9.85 15.44 3.29
CA ASP A 104 11.18 15.32 3.89
C ASP A 104 12.13 16.42 3.38
N TRP A 105 12.03 16.76 2.08
CA TRP A 105 12.81 17.85 1.51
C TRP A 105 12.40 19.22 2.06
N LEU A 106 11.10 19.50 2.18
CA LEU A 106 10.59 20.74 2.77
C LEU A 106 10.98 20.87 4.25
N ASP A 107 10.82 19.79 5.02
CA ASP A 107 11.20 19.72 6.43
C ASP A 107 12.69 20.02 6.61
N GLY A 108 13.55 19.52 5.71
CA GLY A 108 14.97 19.84 5.68
C GLY A 108 15.26 21.32 5.42
N LEU A 109 14.53 21.95 4.49
CA LEU A 109 14.68 23.39 4.21
C LEU A 109 14.22 24.24 5.39
N ASP A 110 13.12 23.87 6.04
CA ASP A 110 12.61 24.60 7.20
C ASP A 110 13.54 24.44 8.42
N ALA A 111 14.17 23.27 8.58
CA ALA A 111 15.22 23.07 9.57
C ALA A 111 16.44 23.97 9.32
N ILE A 112 16.89 24.11 8.06
CA ILE A 112 17.98 25.04 7.70
C ILE A 112 17.60 26.48 8.05
N LYS A 113 16.41 26.94 7.65
CA LYS A 113 15.93 28.30 7.99
C LYS A 113 15.90 28.54 9.50
N ALA A 114 15.49 27.54 10.28
CA ALA A 114 15.48 27.66 11.74
C ALA A 114 16.91 27.83 12.29
N ILE A 115 17.87 27.03 11.79
CA ILE A 115 19.29 27.15 12.16
C ILE A 115 19.85 28.53 11.77
N GLU A 116 19.55 29.03 10.58
CA GLU A 116 19.99 30.35 10.12
C GLU A 116 19.40 31.48 10.96
N ARG A 117 18.12 31.38 11.33
CA ARG A 117 17.41 32.39 12.14
C ARG A 117 17.92 32.42 13.58
N ASP A 118 18.07 31.26 14.20
CA ASP A 118 18.39 31.15 15.61
C ASP A 118 19.92 31.30 15.85
N GLY A 119 20.69 31.41 14.75
CA GLY A 119 22.14 31.35 14.76
C GLY A 119 22.60 29.93 15.07
N LEU A 120 23.73 29.52 14.53
CA LEU A 120 24.45 28.35 15.05
C LEU A 120 24.92 28.69 16.46
N SER A 121 24.07 28.56 17.49
CA SER A 121 24.52 28.46 18.88
C SER A 121 25.14 27.06 19.07
N VAL A 122 26.17 26.80 18.29
CA VAL A 122 27.18 25.81 18.65
C VAL A 122 28.03 26.58 19.65
N ASP A 123 27.73 26.38 20.94
CA ASP A 123 28.68 26.70 21.99
C ASP A 123 30.03 26.13 21.54
N ALA A 124 30.95 27.04 21.22
CA ALA A 124 32.32 26.71 20.93
C ALA A 124 32.84 25.92 22.15
N PRO A 125 33.57 24.82 21.97
CA PRO A 125 34.16 24.12 23.10
C PRO A 125 35.01 25.12 23.88
N ASP A 126 34.69 25.23 25.16
CA ASP A 126 35.37 26.06 26.14
C ASP A 126 36.84 25.65 26.15
N ASN A 127 37.67 26.40 25.43
CA ASN A 127 39.13 26.33 25.53
C ASN A 127 39.51 26.88 26.91
N GLN A 128 39.27 26.08 27.95
CA GLN A 128 39.92 26.29 29.24
C GLN A 128 41.36 25.79 29.13
N ASN A 129 42.20 26.75 28.73
CA ASN A 129 43.61 26.91 29.05
C ASN A 129 44.20 25.85 29.99
N GLU A 130 45.22 25.17 29.48
CA GLU A 130 46.47 24.98 30.21
C GLU A 130 46.88 26.29 30.89
N ARG A 131 46.88 26.35 32.23
CA ARG A 131 47.85 27.14 33.04
C ARG A 131 47.92 26.59 34.46
N GLY A 132 49.10 26.11 34.85
CA GLY A 132 49.60 26.13 36.23
C GLY A 132 49.70 24.77 36.89
#